data_AF-A0A2S0PBD2-F1
#
_entry.id   AF-A0A2S0PBD2-F1
#
_cell.length_a   1.000
_cell.length_b   1.000
_cell.length_c   1.000
_cell.angle_alpha   90.00
_cell.angle_beta   90.00
_cell.angle_gamma   90.00
#
_symmetry.space_group_name_H-M   'P 1'
#
loop_
_entity.id
_entity.type
_entity.pdbx_description
1 polymer ?
#
loop_
_entity_poly.entity_id
_entity_poly.type
_entity_poly.pdbx_seq_one_letter_code
_entity_poly.pdbx_strand_id
1 'polypeptide(L)'
;MAGSRRRLLPARRRHYAPAGTKTECPQGQLRLCRRAWRRDRHDRRRPAGCARSTAHRRRQGQDRAAGAGTGGRPAIPGTDARRRPRAIAHTDVTVVAIGPGLGQSPAAAQLLRDTLQRGGPLVLDADALNLIAADAGLADLCRTRGAATVITPHPAEAARLLGTSTEAVQSDRIAAVRQLASRLNAVALLKGCGTLVAGPDGFFTVNPTGHPGLAQAGQGDTLTGMIAALLAQGLSAGQAARHGAWLHGQTAGSIVAQSTRR
;
A
#
# COMPACT_ATOMS: atom_id res chain seq x y z
N MET A 1 16.65 1.11 -69.69
CA MET A 1 15.93 0.25 -68.73
C MET A 1 16.38 0.66 -67.32
N ALA A 2 15.63 1.57 -66.68
CA ALA A 2 14.62 1.29 -65.64
C ALA A 2 15.24 0.84 -64.31
N GLY A 3 15.19 1.71 -63.29
CA GLY A 3 15.74 1.40 -61.96
C GLY A 3 15.61 2.50 -60.90
N SER A 4 14.38 2.96 -60.64
CA SER A 4 13.88 3.49 -59.35
C SER A 4 14.77 4.46 -58.53
N ARG A 5 14.61 5.77 -58.79
CA ARG A 5 14.97 6.82 -57.82
C ARG A 5 13.94 6.84 -56.68
N ARG A 6 14.27 6.28 -55.51
CA ARG A 6 13.47 6.48 -54.29
C ARG A 6 13.56 7.93 -53.84
N ARG A 7 12.46 8.68 -53.98
CA ARG A 7 12.25 9.99 -53.36
C ARG A 7 12.35 9.85 -51.84
N LEU A 8 13.31 10.53 -51.23
CA LEU A 8 13.34 10.82 -49.81
C LEU A 8 12.17 11.77 -49.48
N LEU A 9 11.19 11.29 -48.72
CA LEU A 9 10.14 12.12 -48.12
C LEU A 9 10.72 12.82 -46.87
N PRO A 10 10.50 14.12 -46.65
CA PRO A 10 11.00 14.80 -45.46
C PRO A 10 10.25 14.33 -44.21
N ALA A 11 11.02 14.10 -43.14
CA ALA A 11 10.53 13.74 -41.82
C ALA A 11 9.47 14.73 -41.33
N ARG A 12 8.25 14.25 -41.08
CA ARG A 12 7.20 15.04 -40.42
C ARG A 12 7.66 15.40 -39.01
N ARG A 13 7.95 16.68 -38.79
CA ARG A 13 8.10 17.28 -37.46
C ARG A 13 6.81 17.01 -36.68
N ARG A 14 6.88 16.17 -35.64
CA ARG A 14 5.80 16.06 -34.66
C ARG A 14 5.90 17.30 -33.75
N HIS A 15 5.01 18.25 -33.96
CA HIS A 15 4.76 19.33 -33.03
C HIS A 15 4.24 18.74 -31.72
N TYR A 16 5.03 18.82 -30.65
CA TYR A 16 4.52 18.71 -29.29
C TYR A 16 3.83 20.05 -28.95
N ALA A 17 2.51 20.01 -28.80
CA ALA A 17 1.74 21.10 -28.22
C ALA A 17 1.97 21.14 -26.69
N PRO A 18 2.04 22.32 -26.06
CA PRO A 18 2.22 22.42 -24.62
C PRO A 18 0.91 22.12 -23.90
N ALA A 19 0.88 21.08 -23.08
CA ALA A 19 -0.26 20.78 -22.21
C ALA A 19 -0.22 21.68 -20.97
N GLY A 20 -0.70 22.91 -21.13
CA GLY A 20 -1.13 23.75 -20.03
C GLY A 20 -2.65 23.77 -19.96
N THR A 21 -3.24 23.06 -19.00
CA THR A 21 -4.51 23.47 -18.38
C THR A 21 -4.53 22.97 -16.94
N LYS A 22 -4.63 23.93 -16.01
CA LYS A 22 -4.89 23.72 -14.59
C LYS A 22 -6.16 22.87 -14.44
N THR A 23 -6.04 21.61 -14.06
CA THR A 23 -7.19 20.86 -13.55
C THR A 23 -7.44 21.33 -12.12
N GLU A 24 -8.38 22.26 -11.99
CA GLU A 24 -8.97 22.64 -10.73
C GLU A 24 -9.59 21.42 -10.04
N CYS A 25 -9.19 21.21 -8.78
CA CYS A 25 -9.77 20.21 -7.90
C CYS A 25 -11.22 20.63 -7.56
N PRO A 26 -12.25 19.79 -7.76
CA PRO A 26 -13.61 20.13 -7.38
C PRO A 26 -13.70 20.35 -5.86
N GLN A 27 -13.85 21.60 -5.45
CA GLN A 27 -13.91 22.03 -4.04
C GLN A 27 -14.99 21.33 -3.20
N GLY A 28 -15.94 20.62 -3.83
CA GLY A 28 -16.98 19.83 -3.17
C GLY A 28 -16.49 18.59 -2.43
N GLN A 29 -15.44 17.89 -2.91
CA GLN A 29 -15.02 16.61 -2.32
C GLN A 29 -14.14 16.77 -1.05
N LEU A 30 -13.37 17.87 -0.96
CA LEU A 30 -12.67 18.27 0.26
C LEU A 30 -13.65 18.59 1.41
N ARG A 31 -14.84 19.13 1.09
CA ARG A 31 -15.89 19.42 2.09
C ARG A 31 -16.54 18.14 2.64
N LEU A 32 -16.75 17.12 1.80
CA LEU A 32 -17.27 15.81 2.24
C LEU A 32 -16.29 15.08 3.16
N CYS A 33 -14.99 15.07 2.83
CA CYS A 33 -13.96 14.51 3.71
C CYS A 33 -13.87 15.28 5.05
N ARG A 34 -13.93 16.63 5.04
CA ARG A 34 -13.95 17.44 6.28
C ARG A 34 -15.21 17.21 7.13
N ARG A 35 -16.37 16.95 6.52
CA ARG A 35 -17.63 16.65 7.23
C ARG A 35 -17.65 15.27 7.85
N ALA A 36 -17.14 14.25 7.15
CA ALA A 36 -16.98 12.90 7.70
C ALA A 36 -16.02 12.90 8.90
N TRP A 37 -14.92 13.67 8.81
CA TRP A 37 -13.94 13.78 9.90
C TRP A 37 -14.45 14.58 11.12
N ARG A 38 -15.29 15.62 10.92
CA ARG A 38 -15.90 16.37 12.03
C ARG A 38 -16.94 15.57 12.81
N ARG A 39 -17.63 14.61 12.18
CA ARG A 39 -18.60 13.74 12.86
C ARG A 39 -17.91 12.78 13.85
N ASP A 40 -16.72 12.30 13.53
CA ASP A 40 -15.97 11.35 14.37
C ASP A 40 -15.36 11.98 15.63
N ARG A 41 -15.21 13.31 15.69
CA ARG A 41 -14.79 14.03 16.90
C ARG A 41 -15.89 14.22 17.95
N HIS A 42 -17.16 14.14 17.58
CA HIS A 42 -18.28 14.44 18.48
C HIS A 42 -18.86 13.21 19.19
N ASP A 43 -18.46 12.00 18.80
CA ASP A 43 -18.97 10.74 19.40
C ASP A 43 -17.97 10.11 20.39
N ARG A 44 -17.41 10.94 21.27
CA ARG A 44 -16.76 10.49 22.51
C ARG A 44 -17.47 11.10 23.71
N ARG A 45 -18.69 10.65 23.97
CA ARG A 45 -19.32 10.77 25.29
C ARG A 45 -19.34 9.39 25.95
N ARG A 46 -18.58 9.28 27.04
CA ARG A 46 -18.68 8.20 28.03
C ARG A 46 -20.13 8.06 28.52
N PRO A 47 -20.49 6.90 29.10
CA PRO A 47 -20.88 6.98 30.50
C PRO A 47 -20.18 5.95 31.37
N ALA A 48 -19.88 6.40 32.58
CA ALA A 48 -19.49 5.60 33.74
C ALA A 48 -20.74 5.26 34.57
N GLY A 49 -20.74 4.07 35.18
CA GLY A 49 -21.18 3.93 36.58
C GLY A 49 -22.46 3.14 36.86
N CYS A 50 -22.35 2.34 37.93
CA CYS A 50 -23.37 1.74 38.80
C CYS A 50 -24.03 0.42 38.35
N ALA A 51 -24.20 -0.62 39.16
CA ALA A 51 -23.66 -1.07 40.46
C ALA A 51 -24.31 -2.45 40.75
N ARG A 52 -23.60 -3.34 41.49
CA ARG A 52 -24.04 -4.30 42.55
C ARG A 52 -25.38 -5.05 42.35
N SER A 53 -25.62 -6.31 42.72
CA SER A 53 -24.94 -7.44 43.35
C SER A 53 -26.09 -8.40 43.68
N THR A 54 -25.96 -9.71 43.47
CA THR A 54 -26.55 -10.72 44.37
C THR A 54 -25.88 -12.07 44.16
N ALA A 55 -25.49 -12.66 45.29
CA ALA A 55 -24.91 -13.98 45.39
C ALA A 55 -25.98 -15.07 45.20
N HIS A 56 -25.61 -16.20 44.60
CA HIS A 56 -26.23 -17.47 44.95
C HIS A 56 -25.21 -18.62 44.97
N ARG A 57 -25.40 -19.47 45.98
CA ARG A 57 -24.56 -20.55 46.50
C ARG A 57 -24.08 -21.61 45.49
N ARG A 58 -22.91 -22.14 45.84
CA ARG A 58 -22.30 -23.44 45.48
C ARG A 58 -23.30 -24.59 45.31
N ARG A 59 -23.04 -25.45 44.31
CA ARG A 59 -23.02 -26.91 44.48
C ARG A 59 -21.86 -27.51 43.70
N GLN A 60 -21.12 -28.36 44.40
CA GLN A 60 -20.14 -29.30 43.85
C GLN A 60 -20.88 -30.38 43.04
N GLY A 61 -20.25 -30.84 41.96
CA GLY A 61 -20.67 -32.00 41.19
C GLY A 61 -19.51 -32.43 40.30
N GLN A 62 -18.73 -33.38 40.80
CA GLN A 62 -17.87 -34.24 39.99
C GLN A 62 -18.77 -35.08 39.08
N ASP A 63 -18.46 -35.17 37.79
CA ASP A 63 -18.51 -36.45 37.06
C ASP A 63 -17.91 -36.33 35.66
N ARG A 64 -16.90 -37.19 35.44
CA ARG A 64 -16.66 -38.06 34.28
C ARG A 64 -16.20 -37.47 32.95
N ALA A 65 -15.05 -38.02 32.56
CA ALA A 65 -14.43 -37.98 31.24
C ALA A 65 -15.32 -38.57 30.13
N ALA A 66 -15.29 -37.93 28.97
CA ALA A 66 -15.55 -38.57 27.68
C ALA A 66 -14.92 -37.76 26.52
N GLY A 67 -13.88 -38.34 25.91
CA GLY A 67 -13.49 -38.22 24.50
C GLY A 67 -13.45 -36.85 23.83
N ALA A 68 -12.32 -36.14 23.96
CA ALA A 68 -11.95 -35.10 22.99
C ALA A 68 -11.35 -35.75 21.73
N GLY A 69 -12.17 -35.88 20.69
CA GLY A 69 -11.72 -36.28 19.36
C GLY A 69 -10.71 -35.28 18.80
N THR A 70 -9.54 -35.78 18.41
CA THR A 70 -8.50 -35.07 17.69
C THR A 70 -8.96 -34.75 16.26
N GLY A 71 -9.72 -33.67 16.11
CA GLY A 71 -9.98 -33.03 14.82
C GLY A 71 -8.73 -32.34 14.30
N GLY A 72 -7.74 -33.12 13.85
CA GLY A 72 -6.57 -32.61 13.15
C GLY A 72 -7.00 -31.91 11.86
N ARG A 73 -6.82 -30.58 11.80
CA ARG A 73 -6.89 -29.86 10.52
C ARG A 73 -5.79 -30.45 9.62
N PRO A 74 -6.09 -30.80 8.36
CA PRO A 74 -5.07 -31.29 7.44
C PRO A 74 -4.02 -30.19 7.25
N ALA A 75 -2.76 -30.53 7.54
CA ALA A 75 -1.62 -29.69 7.26
C ALA A 75 -1.58 -29.42 5.75
N ILE A 76 -1.51 -28.15 5.36
CA ILE A 76 -1.27 -27.76 3.96
C ILE A 76 0.17 -28.22 3.62
N PRO A 77 0.38 -29.09 2.62
CA PRO A 77 1.73 -29.49 2.23
C PRO A 77 2.46 -28.26 1.66
N GLY A 78 3.51 -27.79 2.35
CA GLY A 78 4.39 -26.74 1.81
C GLY A 78 5.07 -25.79 2.80
N THR A 79 4.71 -25.77 4.08
CA THR A 79 5.38 -24.89 5.06
C THR A 79 6.62 -25.57 5.66
N ASP A 80 7.67 -25.73 4.87
CA ASP A 80 9.01 -25.98 5.42
C ASP A 80 9.59 -24.64 5.91
N ALA A 81 9.42 -24.38 7.21
CA ALA A 81 9.98 -23.22 7.91
C ALA A 81 11.53 -23.18 7.93
N ARG A 82 12.21 -24.16 7.31
CA ARG A 82 13.68 -24.24 7.23
C ARG A 82 14.26 -23.89 5.86
N ARG A 83 13.46 -23.45 4.90
CA ARG A 83 14.01 -22.90 3.65
C ARG A 83 14.53 -21.49 3.92
N ARG A 84 15.85 -21.36 4.12
CA ARG A 84 16.51 -20.05 4.02
C ARG A 84 16.03 -19.42 2.70
N PRO A 85 15.50 -18.18 2.69
CA PRO A 85 15.10 -17.55 1.44
C PRO A 85 16.34 -17.58 0.53
N ARG A 86 16.24 -18.28 -0.60
CA ARG A 86 17.25 -18.15 -1.66
C ARG A 86 17.39 -16.65 -1.90
N ALA A 87 18.63 -16.15 -1.90
CA ALA A 87 18.90 -14.73 -2.11
C ALA A 87 18.07 -14.24 -3.31
N ILE A 88 17.12 -13.35 -3.04
CA ILE A 88 16.13 -12.85 -4.03
C ILE A 88 16.87 -12.26 -5.24
N ALA A 89 18.10 -11.77 -5.02
CA ALA A 89 19.05 -11.29 -6.01
C ALA A 89 19.21 -12.21 -7.24
N HIS A 90 19.07 -13.54 -7.10
CA HIS A 90 19.36 -14.52 -8.16
C HIS A 90 18.13 -15.28 -8.69
N THR A 91 16.95 -14.67 -8.58
CA THR A 91 15.70 -15.27 -9.11
C THR A 91 15.32 -14.65 -10.45
N ASP A 92 14.73 -15.41 -11.38
CA ASP A 92 14.22 -14.92 -12.68
C ASP A 92 12.90 -14.13 -12.57
N VAL A 93 12.62 -13.58 -11.39
CA VAL A 93 11.38 -12.86 -11.12
C VAL A 93 11.43 -11.44 -11.71
N THR A 94 10.36 -11.02 -12.38
CA THR A 94 10.29 -9.70 -13.02
C THR A 94 10.04 -8.57 -12.04
N VAL A 95 9.18 -8.79 -11.03
CA VAL A 95 8.77 -7.79 -10.02
C VAL A 95 8.75 -8.42 -8.64
N VAL A 96 9.27 -7.71 -7.64
CA VAL A 96 9.24 -8.17 -6.25
C VAL A 96 8.39 -7.23 -5.40
N ALA A 97 7.40 -7.81 -4.70
CA ALA A 97 6.72 -7.15 -3.60
C ALA A 97 7.28 -7.66 -2.27
N ILE A 98 7.63 -6.77 -1.37
CA ILE A 98 8.21 -7.12 -0.07
C ILE A 98 7.66 -6.20 1.03
N GLY A 99 7.40 -6.77 2.21
CA GLY A 99 6.90 -6.00 3.34
C GLY A 99 5.87 -6.72 4.20
N PRO A 100 4.72 -7.13 3.64
CA PRO A 100 3.67 -7.79 4.43
C PRO A 100 4.19 -9.05 5.13
N GLY A 101 4.18 -9.05 6.46
CA GLY A 101 4.62 -10.17 7.29
C GLY A 101 6.13 -10.43 7.28
N LEU A 102 6.95 -9.49 6.81
CA LEU A 102 8.41 -9.62 6.79
C LEU A 102 9.02 -9.59 8.20
N GLY A 103 8.39 -8.87 9.13
CA GLY A 103 8.91 -8.60 10.46
C GLY A 103 10.10 -7.64 10.47
N GLN A 104 10.73 -7.48 11.63
CA GLN A 104 11.78 -6.48 11.86
C GLN A 104 13.12 -7.07 12.35
N SER A 105 13.35 -8.37 12.11
CA SER A 105 14.59 -9.03 12.52
C SER A 105 15.80 -8.58 11.69
N PRO A 106 17.05 -8.79 12.16
CA PRO A 106 18.25 -8.55 11.35
C PRO A 106 18.24 -9.33 10.03
N ALA A 107 17.66 -10.55 10.02
CA ALA A 107 17.50 -11.34 8.80
C ALA A 107 16.51 -10.69 7.82
N ALA A 108 15.42 -10.10 8.32
CA ALA A 108 14.47 -9.33 7.52
C ALA A 108 15.13 -8.08 6.90
N ALA A 109 15.92 -7.35 7.70
CA ALA A 109 16.68 -6.20 7.22
C ALA A 109 17.68 -6.59 6.12
N GLN A 110 18.37 -7.73 6.29
CA GLN A 110 19.29 -8.23 5.26
C GLN A 110 18.55 -8.64 3.98
N LEU A 111 17.41 -9.34 4.10
CA LEU A 111 16.60 -9.70 2.94
C LEU A 111 16.12 -8.46 2.16
N LEU A 112 15.72 -7.41 2.88
CA LEU A 112 15.34 -6.14 2.27
C LEU A 112 16.53 -5.47 1.59
N ARG A 113 17.71 -5.47 2.21
CA ARG A 113 18.94 -4.95 1.61
C ARG A 113 19.26 -5.64 0.28
N ASP A 114 19.25 -6.96 0.25
CA ASP A 114 19.52 -7.74 -0.96
C ASP A 114 18.47 -7.44 -2.05
N THR A 115 17.20 -7.27 -1.65
CA THR A 115 16.11 -6.90 -2.56
C THR A 115 16.30 -5.49 -3.13
N LEU A 116 16.70 -4.53 -2.30
CA LEU A 116 17.02 -3.14 -2.67
C LEU A 116 18.32 -3.01 -3.47
N GLN A 117 19.09 -4.07 -3.66
CA GLN A 117 20.25 -4.07 -4.56
C GLN A 117 19.97 -4.74 -5.91
N ARG A 118 18.89 -5.51 -6.02
CA ARG A 118 18.50 -6.21 -7.27
C ARG A 118 18.04 -5.24 -8.37
N GLY A 119 18.25 -5.56 -9.63
CA GLY A 119 17.54 -4.89 -10.73
C GLY A 119 16.02 -5.13 -10.72
N GLY A 120 15.28 -4.30 -11.47
CA GLY A 120 13.85 -4.47 -11.74
C GLY A 120 12.90 -3.80 -10.75
N PRO A 121 11.59 -3.75 -11.08
CA PRO A 121 10.60 -3.02 -10.29
C PRO A 121 10.35 -3.63 -8.91
N LEU A 122 10.16 -2.76 -7.91
CA LEU A 122 9.81 -3.15 -6.54
C LEU A 122 8.51 -2.52 -6.07
N VAL A 123 7.78 -3.25 -5.22
CA VAL A 123 6.70 -2.72 -4.37
C VAL A 123 7.08 -2.93 -2.91
N LEU A 124 7.15 -1.85 -2.14
CA LEU A 124 7.52 -1.85 -0.73
C LEU A 124 6.31 -1.45 0.12
N ASP A 125 5.93 -2.29 1.06
CA ASP A 125 4.79 -2.05 1.95
C ASP A 125 5.13 -2.41 3.41
N ALA A 126 4.28 -2.05 4.35
CA ALA A 126 4.29 -2.57 5.73
C ALA A 126 5.68 -2.58 6.39
N ASP A 127 6.18 -3.75 6.80
CA ASP A 127 7.44 -3.89 7.54
C ASP A 127 8.66 -3.43 6.74
N ALA A 128 8.63 -3.52 5.40
CA ALA A 128 9.73 -2.99 4.58
C ALA A 128 9.84 -1.47 4.72
N LEU A 129 8.71 -0.77 4.78
CA LEU A 129 8.67 0.67 5.02
C LEU A 129 9.14 1.02 6.44
N ASN A 130 8.76 0.20 7.42
CA ASN A 130 9.20 0.40 8.80
C ASN A 130 10.72 0.19 8.96
N LEU A 131 11.29 -0.81 8.28
CA LEU A 131 12.75 -1.04 8.25
C LEU A 131 13.49 0.10 7.56
N ILE A 132 12.98 0.61 6.43
CA ILE A 132 13.55 1.77 5.73
C ILE A 132 13.49 3.03 6.60
N ALA A 133 12.41 3.22 7.37
CA ALA A 133 12.31 4.35 8.28
C ALA A 133 13.33 4.29 9.44
N ALA A 134 13.75 3.08 9.83
CA ALA A 134 14.65 2.85 10.95
C ALA A 134 16.14 2.81 10.57
N ASP A 135 16.47 2.56 9.30
CA ASP A 135 17.85 2.42 8.80
C ASP A 135 18.10 3.36 7.62
N ALA A 136 18.92 4.39 7.85
CA ALA A 136 19.28 5.37 6.84
C ALA A 136 19.99 4.74 5.62
N GLY A 137 20.76 3.67 5.81
CA GLY A 137 21.40 2.95 4.72
C GLY A 137 20.39 2.24 3.82
N LEU A 138 19.31 1.68 4.37
CA LEU A 138 18.21 1.12 3.57
C LEU A 138 17.44 2.23 2.82
N ALA A 139 17.24 3.39 3.45
CA ALA A 139 16.62 4.54 2.79
C ALA A 139 17.48 5.07 1.63
N ASP A 140 18.80 5.15 1.81
CA ASP A 140 19.71 5.57 0.75
C ASP A 140 19.80 4.55 -0.39
N LEU A 141 19.81 3.25 -0.08
CA LEU A 141 19.68 2.22 -1.11
C LEU A 141 18.39 2.42 -1.90
N CYS A 142 17.24 2.52 -1.23
CA CYS A 142 15.95 2.77 -1.90
C CYS A 142 16.01 4.00 -2.82
N ARG A 143 16.54 5.12 -2.34
CA ARG A 143 16.64 6.39 -3.08
C ARG A 143 17.55 6.31 -4.31
N THR A 144 18.65 5.58 -4.21
CA THR A 144 19.69 5.54 -5.25
C THR A 144 19.52 4.41 -6.26
N ARG A 145 18.52 3.53 -6.06
CA ARG A 145 18.18 2.50 -7.03
C ARG A 145 17.86 3.09 -8.40
N GLY A 146 18.43 2.49 -9.44
CA GLY A 146 18.15 2.83 -10.84
C GLY A 146 16.89 2.19 -11.42
N ALA A 147 16.14 1.42 -10.62
CA ALA A 147 14.93 0.71 -11.05
C ALA A 147 13.67 1.25 -10.36
N ALA A 148 12.53 1.11 -11.03
CA ALA A 148 11.26 1.65 -10.56
C ALA A 148 10.87 1.09 -9.18
N THR A 149 10.45 1.96 -8.27
CA THR A 149 10.01 1.57 -6.92
C THR A 149 8.66 2.21 -6.62
N VAL A 150 7.72 1.42 -6.11
CA VAL A 150 6.43 1.88 -5.59
C VAL A 150 6.40 1.63 -4.08
N ILE A 151 5.97 2.63 -3.31
CA ILE A 151 5.77 2.50 -1.86
C ILE A 151 4.31 2.78 -1.51
N THR A 152 3.74 2.03 -0.57
CA THR A 152 2.31 2.12 -0.23
C THR A 152 2.05 2.48 1.24
N PRO A 153 2.63 3.57 1.79
CA PRO A 153 2.51 3.89 3.20
C PRO A 153 1.08 4.26 3.61
N HIS A 154 0.64 3.81 4.78
CA HIS A 154 -0.44 4.47 5.52
C HIS A 154 0.11 5.69 6.30
N PRO A 155 -0.75 6.56 6.88
CA PRO A 155 -0.29 7.81 7.52
C PRO A 155 0.78 7.63 8.61
N ALA A 156 0.66 6.61 9.46
CA ALA A 156 1.69 6.34 10.48
C ALA A 156 3.02 5.78 9.91
N GLU A 157 3.01 5.01 8.82
CA GLU A 157 4.24 4.61 8.11
C GLU A 157 4.90 5.82 7.43
N ALA A 158 4.10 6.67 6.79
CA ALA A 158 4.55 7.92 6.20
C ALA A 158 5.21 8.84 7.23
N ALA A 159 4.61 8.96 8.43
CA ALA A 159 5.15 9.74 9.53
C ALA A 159 6.54 9.25 9.95
N ARG A 160 6.70 7.92 10.10
CA ARG A 160 8.01 7.30 10.39
C ARG A 160 9.04 7.57 9.30
N LEU A 161 8.68 7.35 8.03
CA LEU A 161 9.57 7.58 6.89
C LEU A 161 10.00 9.05 6.77
N LEU A 162 9.12 9.98 7.13
CA LEU A 162 9.40 11.42 7.07
C LEU A 162 10.08 11.96 8.34
N GLY A 163 10.10 11.19 9.44
CA GLY A 163 10.61 11.66 10.73
C GLY A 163 9.70 12.72 11.36
N THR A 164 8.38 12.58 11.22
CA THR A 164 7.37 13.52 11.72
C THR A 164 6.23 12.78 12.43
N SER A 165 5.20 13.49 12.89
CA SER A 165 4.02 12.91 13.52
C SER A 165 2.95 12.50 12.52
N THR A 166 2.07 11.57 12.91
CA THR A 166 0.92 11.17 12.06
C THR A 166 -0.03 12.35 11.86
N GLU A 167 -0.16 13.22 12.86
CA GLU A 167 -0.96 14.44 12.82
C GLU A 167 -0.43 15.42 11.77
N ALA A 168 0.89 15.58 11.67
CA ALA A 168 1.52 16.43 10.66
C ALA A 168 1.31 15.89 9.25
N VAL A 169 1.41 14.57 9.06
CA VAL A 169 1.09 13.93 7.77
C VAL A 169 -0.38 14.15 7.42
N GLN A 170 -1.29 14.04 8.39
CA GLN A 170 -2.73 14.19 8.14
C GLN A 170 -3.16 15.64 7.92
N SER A 171 -2.44 16.61 8.49
CA SER A 171 -2.72 18.04 8.30
C SER A 171 -2.38 18.52 6.89
N ASP A 172 -1.31 17.99 6.29
CA ASP A 172 -0.93 18.23 4.89
C ASP A 172 -0.46 16.95 4.18
N ARG A 173 -1.44 16.13 3.79
CA ARG A 173 -1.19 14.86 3.10
C ARG A 173 -0.56 15.04 1.72
N ILE A 174 -0.82 16.18 1.06
CA ILE A 174 -0.30 16.45 -0.30
C ILE A 174 1.20 16.75 -0.21
N ALA A 175 1.61 17.60 0.73
CA ALA A 175 3.02 17.82 0.99
C ALA A 175 3.73 16.51 1.39
N ALA A 176 3.13 15.74 2.31
CA ALA A 176 3.70 14.49 2.78
C ALA A 176 3.95 13.47 1.65
N VAL A 177 2.97 13.21 0.78
CA VAL A 177 3.14 12.23 -0.31
C VAL A 177 4.18 12.68 -1.35
N ARG A 178 4.26 13.99 -1.63
CA ARG A 178 5.29 14.55 -2.53
C ARG A 178 6.68 14.42 -1.92
N GLN A 179 6.81 14.72 -0.63
CA GLN A 179 8.07 14.60 0.10
C GLN A 179 8.53 13.15 0.17
N LEU A 180 7.62 12.19 0.37
CA LEU A 180 7.93 10.76 0.30
C LEU A 180 8.48 10.37 -1.07
N ALA A 181 7.79 10.79 -2.14
CA ALA A 181 8.19 10.47 -3.51
C ALA A 181 9.57 11.02 -3.85
N SER A 182 9.86 12.28 -3.48
CA SER A 182 11.17 12.88 -3.70
C SER A 182 12.26 12.28 -2.82
N ARG A 183 11.99 12.05 -1.53
CA ARG A 183 12.98 11.56 -0.56
C ARG A 183 13.45 10.15 -0.88
N LEU A 184 12.55 9.29 -1.34
CA LEU A 184 12.86 7.89 -1.65
C LEU A 184 13.02 7.62 -3.14
N ASN A 185 12.94 8.66 -3.99
CA ASN A 185 12.97 8.54 -5.45
C ASN A 185 12.00 7.44 -5.96
N ALA A 186 10.78 7.43 -5.42
CA ALA A 186 9.82 6.36 -5.60
C ALA A 186 8.41 6.91 -5.90
N VAL A 187 7.57 6.10 -6.53
CA VAL A 187 6.14 6.41 -6.63
C VAL A 187 5.48 6.13 -5.29
N ALA A 188 5.01 7.17 -4.62
CA ALA A 188 4.41 7.08 -3.30
C ALA A 188 2.89 7.04 -3.36
N LEU A 189 2.30 6.07 -2.66
CA LEU A 189 0.87 5.80 -2.57
C LEU A 189 0.40 5.97 -1.12
N LEU A 190 0.02 7.19 -0.73
CA LEU A 190 -0.38 7.50 0.64
C LEU A 190 -1.84 7.08 0.90
N LYS A 191 -2.00 5.94 1.56
CA LYS A 191 -3.29 5.30 1.89
C LYS A 191 -4.13 6.20 2.82
N GLY A 192 -5.45 6.15 2.65
CA GLY A 192 -6.45 6.93 3.41
C GLY A 192 -7.64 7.35 2.55
N CYS A 193 -8.60 8.09 3.13
CA CYS A 193 -9.75 8.63 2.39
C CYS A 193 -9.28 9.53 1.26
N GLY A 194 -9.58 9.18 0.00
CA GLY A 194 -8.93 9.84 -1.14
C GLY A 194 -7.43 9.54 -1.12
N THR A 195 -7.08 8.31 -1.50
CA THR A 195 -5.67 7.88 -1.54
C THR A 195 -4.90 8.76 -2.52
N LEU A 196 -3.71 9.22 -2.13
CA LEU A 196 -2.91 10.14 -2.93
C LEU A 196 -1.76 9.36 -3.59
N VAL A 197 -1.47 9.70 -4.85
CA VAL A 197 -0.33 9.11 -5.59
C VAL A 197 0.56 10.21 -6.11
N ALA A 198 1.85 10.16 -5.80
CA ALA A 198 2.85 11.09 -6.32
C ALA A 198 4.07 10.35 -6.88
N GLY A 199 4.67 10.90 -7.92
CA GLY A 199 5.91 10.40 -8.52
C GLY A 199 7.13 11.25 -8.18
N PRO A 200 8.35 10.70 -8.32
CA PRO A 200 9.60 11.46 -8.14
C PRO A 200 9.82 12.49 -9.26
N ASP A 201 9.15 12.32 -10.39
CA ASP A 201 9.07 13.26 -11.52
C ASP A 201 8.07 14.42 -11.29
N GLY A 202 7.42 14.45 -10.13
CA GLY A 202 6.50 15.51 -9.73
C GLY A 202 5.05 15.29 -10.14
N PHE A 203 4.68 14.17 -10.80
CA PHE A 203 3.27 13.90 -11.06
C PHE A 203 2.51 13.73 -9.74
N PHE A 204 1.23 14.08 -9.73
CA PHE A 204 0.35 13.92 -8.58
C PHE A 204 -1.08 13.61 -9.02
N THR A 205 -1.72 12.65 -8.35
CA THR A 205 -3.13 12.31 -8.57
C THR A 205 -3.82 11.95 -7.26
N VAL A 206 -5.15 12.09 -7.25
CA VAL A 206 -6.01 11.67 -6.16
C VAL A 206 -6.89 10.53 -6.67
N ASN A 207 -6.93 9.42 -5.95
CA ASN A 207 -7.90 8.36 -6.22
C ASN A 207 -9.26 8.77 -5.63
N PRO A 208 -10.32 8.94 -6.45
CA PRO A 208 -11.64 9.33 -5.95
C PRO A 208 -12.44 8.15 -5.39
N THR A 209 -11.95 6.92 -5.57
CA THR A 209 -12.63 5.69 -5.15
C THR A 209 -12.17 5.24 -3.75
N GLY A 210 -12.92 4.31 -3.15
CA GLY A 210 -12.64 3.76 -1.83
C GLY A 210 -13.86 3.78 -0.93
N HIS A 211 -13.87 2.87 0.04
CA HIS A 211 -14.95 2.69 1.00
C HIS A 211 -14.37 2.48 2.41
N PRO A 212 -15.03 2.92 3.50
CA PRO A 212 -14.56 2.67 4.87
C PRO A 212 -14.26 1.20 5.19
N GLY A 213 -14.94 0.28 4.51
CA GLY A 213 -14.68 -1.17 4.57
C GLY A 213 -13.28 -1.60 4.14
N LEU A 214 -12.50 -0.72 3.50
CA LEU A 214 -11.07 -0.94 3.21
C LEU A 214 -10.17 -0.77 4.42
N ALA A 215 -10.68 -0.26 5.54
CA ALA A 215 -9.93 -0.15 6.80
C ALA A 215 -9.89 -1.48 7.56
N GLN A 216 -9.79 -2.61 6.84
CA GLN A 216 -9.66 -3.96 7.39
C GLN A 216 -8.24 -4.49 7.19
N ALA A 217 -7.81 -5.37 8.10
CA ALA A 217 -6.53 -6.05 7.97
C ALA A 217 -6.47 -6.84 6.63
N GLY A 218 -5.31 -6.82 5.97
CA GLY A 218 -5.08 -7.54 4.71
C GLY A 218 -5.48 -6.79 3.43
N GLN A 219 -6.21 -5.67 3.50
CA GLN A 219 -6.53 -4.87 2.32
C GLN A 219 -5.30 -4.18 1.74
N GLY A 220 -4.36 -3.77 2.60
CA GLY A 220 -3.05 -3.27 2.19
C GLY A 220 -2.27 -4.30 1.37
N ASP A 221 -2.23 -5.55 1.85
CA ASP A 221 -1.53 -6.65 1.18
C ASP A 221 -2.14 -6.95 -0.20
N THR A 222 -3.48 -6.87 -0.29
CA THR A 222 -4.20 -7.02 -1.56
C THR A 222 -3.82 -5.92 -2.55
N LEU A 223 -3.79 -4.65 -2.11
CA LEU A 223 -3.36 -3.53 -2.94
C LEU A 223 -1.90 -3.70 -3.41
N THR A 224 -1.01 -4.13 -2.51
CA THR A 224 0.40 -4.40 -2.82
C THR A 224 0.54 -5.48 -3.90
N GLY A 225 -0.22 -6.57 -3.81
CA GLY A 225 -0.28 -7.61 -4.82
C GLY A 225 -0.82 -7.11 -6.17
N MET A 226 -1.89 -6.30 -6.17
CA MET A 226 -2.45 -5.72 -7.40
C MET A 226 -1.43 -4.84 -8.13
N ILE A 227 -0.72 -3.99 -7.41
CA ILE A 227 0.31 -3.11 -8.00
C ILE A 227 1.44 -3.95 -8.58
N ALA A 228 1.91 -4.97 -7.86
CA ALA A 228 2.95 -5.87 -8.34
C ALA A 228 2.54 -6.61 -9.62
N ALA A 229 1.30 -7.09 -9.69
CA ALA A 229 0.76 -7.75 -10.88
C ALA A 229 0.66 -6.80 -12.08
N LEU A 230 0.29 -5.53 -11.88
CA LEU A 230 0.24 -4.52 -12.94
C LEU A 230 1.64 -4.14 -13.44
N LEU A 231 2.61 -4.02 -12.53
CA LEU A 231 4.02 -3.84 -12.90
C LEU A 231 4.53 -5.02 -13.73
N ALA A 232 4.18 -6.26 -13.34
CA ALA A 232 4.60 -7.46 -14.06
C ALA A 232 3.99 -7.55 -15.47
N GLN A 233 2.84 -6.90 -15.71
CA GLN A 233 2.23 -6.73 -17.03
C GLN A 233 2.87 -5.63 -17.88
N GLY A 234 3.91 -4.95 -17.38
CA GLY A 234 4.66 -3.93 -18.12
C GLY A 234 4.14 -2.51 -17.98
N LEU A 235 3.21 -2.24 -17.05
CA LEU A 235 2.81 -0.87 -16.74
C LEU A 235 3.95 -0.13 -16.03
N SER A 236 4.08 1.16 -16.31
CA SER A 236 4.97 2.02 -15.52
C SER A 236 4.53 2.07 -14.05
N ALA A 237 5.47 2.35 -13.12
CA ALA A 237 5.16 2.47 -11.70
C ALA A 237 4.02 3.47 -11.40
N GLY A 238 4.00 4.61 -12.09
CA GLY A 238 2.92 5.59 -11.96
C GLY A 238 1.57 5.09 -12.49
N GLN A 239 1.55 4.31 -13.56
CA GLN A 239 0.31 3.68 -14.06
C GLN A 239 -0.16 2.58 -13.11
N ALA A 240 0.72 1.67 -12.72
CA ALA A 240 0.41 0.56 -11.81
C ALA A 240 -0.14 1.06 -10.48
N ALA A 241 0.47 2.09 -9.88
CA ALA A 241 0.00 2.72 -8.66
C ALA A 241 -1.43 3.30 -8.80
N ARG A 242 -1.68 4.08 -9.86
CA ARG A 242 -2.99 4.72 -10.08
C ARG A 242 -4.09 3.69 -10.37
N HIS A 243 -3.83 2.74 -11.25
CA HIS A 243 -4.80 1.70 -11.59
C HIS A 243 -5.05 0.75 -10.41
N GLY A 244 -3.99 0.35 -9.69
CA GLY A 244 -4.11 -0.48 -8.50
C GLY A 244 -4.98 0.19 -7.43
N ALA A 245 -4.73 1.46 -7.12
CA ALA A 245 -5.52 2.22 -6.15
C ALA A 245 -6.99 2.35 -6.57
N TRP A 246 -7.24 2.63 -7.85
CA TRP A 246 -8.59 2.78 -8.38
C TRP A 246 -9.38 1.46 -8.37
N LEU A 247 -8.77 0.36 -8.85
CA LEU A 247 -9.38 -0.97 -8.85
C LEU A 247 -9.71 -1.43 -7.43
N HIS A 248 -8.73 -1.30 -6.52
CA HIS A 248 -8.90 -1.64 -5.10
C HIS A 248 -10.01 -0.80 -4.43
N GLY A 249 -10.10 0.49 -4.78
CA GLY A 249 -11.16 1.35 -4.27
C GLY A 249 -12.55 1.01 -4.80
N GLN A 250 -12.65 0.60 -6.07
CA GLN A 250 -13.92 0.20 -6.69
C GLN A 250 -14.46 -1.12 -6.12
N THR A 251 -13.62 -2.13 -5.94
CA THR A 251 -14.07 -3.45 -5.46
C THR A 251 -14.69 -3.36 -4.07
N ALA A 252 -14.16 -2.49 -3.21
CA ALA A 252 -14.72 -2.26 -1.89
C ALA A 252 -16.11 -1.61 -1.91
N GLY A 253 -16.37 -0.72 -2.87
CA GLY A 253 -17.69 -0.13 -3.06
C GLY A 253 -18.73 -1.15 -3.52
N SER A 254 -18.35 -2.07 -4.40
CA SER A 254 -19.26 -3.10 -4.92
C SER A 254 -19.66 -4.15 -3.88
N ILE A 255 -18.74 -4.58 -3.01
CA ILE A 255 -19.02 -5.60 -1.97
C ILE A 255 -20.02 -5.08 -0.92
N VAL A 256 -19.91 -3.81 -0.52
CA VAL A 256 -20.84 -3.23 0.46
C VAL A 256 -22.22 -3.00 -0.13
N ALA A 257 -22.31 -2.61 -1.40
CA ALA A 257 -23.58 -2.48 -2.11
C ALA A 257 -24.32 -3.81 -2.29
N GLN A 258 -23.61 -4.95 -2.26
CA GLN A 258 -24.22 -6.29 -2.32
C GLN A 258 -24.61 -6.81 -0.94
N SER A 259 -23.89 -6.42 0.11
CA SER A 259 -24.15 -6.84 1.50
C SER A 259 -25.36 -6.14 2.11
N THR A 260 -25.73 -4.96 1.60
CA THR A 260 -26.93 -4.20 2.00
C THR A 260 -28.19 -4.59 1.23
N ARG A 261 -28.09 -5.51 0.25
CA ARG A 261 -29.24 -6.04 -0.51
C ARG A 261 -29.68 -7.44 -0.04
N ARG A 262 -29.21 -7.90 1.13
CA ARG A 262 -29.62 -9.17 1.74
C ARG A 262 -30.49 -8.92 2.96
#